data_AF-A0A017SWD4-F1
#
_entry.id   AF-A0A017SWD4-F1
#
_cell.length_a   1.000
_cell.length_b   1.000
_cell.length_c   1.000
_cell.angle_alpha   90.00
_cell.angle_beta   90.00
_cell.angle_gamma   90.00
#
_symmetry.space_group_name_H-M   'P 1'
#
loop_
_entity.id
_entity.type
_entity.pdbx_description
1 polymer ?
#
loop_
_entity_poly.entity_id
_entity_poly.type
_entity_poly.pdbx_seq_one_letter_code
_entity_poly.pdbx_strand_id
1 'polypeptide(L)'
;MVAFSRQQIDAYRQAQRDELTADAEVFLRQHFEERLQPCSSAEVRESVLLALTLGEAYDLTLRSEIFIYLSCACVCGLYLFEDPRCQWLFHEVPAPENLAAVTNFNLDTFAHNLGEAPIAGFFADDPFDGHEASVLAAERELRRPGAVMARALLAMTPARERLVATPHLTQFLSVAREHAERHGLGGQALTRYILLAWLFGVRFVDDPLCRPVLPFLRAADAGPTT
;
A
#
# COMPACT_ATOMS: atom_id res chain seq x y z
N MET A 1 -45.24 12.37 2.85
CA MET A 1 -43.77 12.42 3.04
C MET A 1 -43.48 12.00 4.47
N VAL A 2 -42.91 10.81 4.66
CA VAL A 2 -42.45 10.39 5.99
C VAL A 2 -41.07 10.99 6.18
N ALA A 3 -40.95 11.96 7.09
CA ALA A 3 -39.65 12.53 7.45
C ALA A 3 -38.97 11.59 8.46
N PHE A 4 -37.87 10.97 8.06
CA PHE A 4 -37.05 10.18 8.97
C PHE A 4 -36.35 11.09 9.98
N SER A 5 -36.26 10.65 11.22
CA SER A 5 -35.43 11.31 12.23
C SER A 5 -33.94 11.15 11.88
N ARG A 6 -33.09 12.07 12.36
CA ARG A 6 -31.62 11.96 12.22
C ARG A 6 -31.10 10.60 12.70
N GLN A 7 -31.61 10.14 13.84
CA GLN A 7 -31.26 8.83 14.41
C GLN A 7 -31.60 7.66 13.48
N GLN A 8 -32.73 7.72 12.75
CA GLN A 8 -33.09 6.69 11.77
C GLN A 8 -32.20 6.73 10.52
N ILE A 9 -31.80 7.94 10.09
CA ILE A 9 -30.87 8.12 8.96
C ILE A 9 -29.49 7.56 9.33
N ASP A 10 -28.99 7.88 10.52
CA ASP A 10 -27.67 7.43 10.99
C ASP A 10 -27.64 5.91 11.19
N ALA A 11 -28.71 5.33 11.77
CA ALA A 11 -28.84 3.88 11.91
C ALA A 11 -28.88 3.16 10.54
N TYR A 12 -29.58 3.74 9.56
CA TYR A 12 -29.63 3.18 8.21
C TYR A 12 -28.26 3.23 7.51
N ARG A 13 -27.55 4.35 7.61
CA ARG A 13 -26.18 4.49 7.06
C ARG A 13 -25.22 3.50 7.70
N GLN A 14 -25.31 3.31 9.02
CA GLN A 14 -24.48 2.33 9.72
C GLN A 14 -24.78 0.91 9.23
N ALA A 15 -26.05 0.54 9.09
CA ALA A 15 -26.44 -0.78 8.59
C ALA A 15 -25.92 -1.03 7.16
N GLN A 16 -26.01 -0.04 6.27
CA GLN A 16 -25.44 -0.12 4.91
C GLN A 16 -23.92 -0.29 4.93
N ARG A 17 -23.22 0.41 5.83
CA ARG A 17 -21.76 0.31 5.99
C ARG A 17 -21.36 -1.06 6.51
N ASP A 18 -22.11 -1.62 7.47
CA ASP A 18 -21.86 -2.94 8.03
C ASP A 18 -22.07 -4.05 6.97
N GLU A 19 -23.15 -3.96 6.19
CA GLU A 19 -23.43 -4.87 5.07
C GLU A 19 -22.33 -4.81 4.01
N LEU A 20 -21.96 -3.60 3.57
CA LEU A 20 -20.88 -3.39 2.62
C LEU A 20 -19.54 -3.93 3.13
N THR A 21 -19.28 -3.77 4.43
CA THR A 21 -18.04 -4.26 5.05
C THR A 21 -17.98 -5.77 5.04
N ALA A 22 -19.09 -6.44 5.39
CA ALA A 22 -19.18 -7.89 5.37
C ALA A 22 -19.02 -8.45 3.95
N ASP A 23 -19.70 -7.84 2.97
CA ASP A 23 -19.60 -8.26 1.57
C ASP A 23 -18.20 -8.08 0.99
N ALA A 24 -17.56 -6.95 1.32
CA ALA A 24 -16.19 -6.68 0.89
C ALA A 24 -15.20 -7.66 1.54
N GLU A 25 -15.33 -7.98 2.83
CA GLU A 25 -14.52 -9.02 3.45
C GLU A 25 -14.65 -10.36 2.72
N VAL A 26 -15.87 -10.80 2.43
CA VAL A 26 -16.14 -12.05 1.70
C VAL A 26 -15.49 -12.03 0.33
N PHE A 27 -15.66 -10.94 -0.41
CA PHE A 27 -15.04 -10.76 -1.73
C PHE A 27 -13.51 -10.82 -1.65
N LEU A 28 -12.91 -10.11 -0.70
CA LEU A 28 -11.46 -10.07 -0.55
C LEU A 28 -10.90 -11.44 -0.18
N ARG A 29 -11.55 -12.17 0.74
CA ARG A 29 -11.19 -13.54 1.08
C ARG A 29 -11.34 -14.47 -0.13
N GLN A 30 -12.40 -14.33 -0.93
CA GLN A 30 -12.58 -15.16 -2.11
C GLN A 30 -11.48 -14.98 -3.17
N HIS A 31 -10.98 -13.75 -3.35
CA HIS A 31 -10.07 -13.42 -4.45
C HIS A 31 -8.60 -13.24 -4.04
N PHE A 32 -8.33 -13.02 -2.75
CA PHE A 32 -7.01 -12.69 -2.21
C PHE A 32 -6.67 -13.49 -0.94
N GLU A 33 -7.29 -14.67 -0.74
CA GLU A 33 -7.08 -15.49 0.48
C GLU A 33 -5.60 -15.72 0.78
N GLU A 34 -4.80 -16.08 -0.22
CA GLU A 34 -3.37 -16.37 -0.04
C GLU A 34 -2.65 -15.18 0.63
N ARG A 35 -2.98 -13.95 0.23
CA ARG A 35 -2.40 -12.71 0.78
C ARG A 35 -2.98 -12.35 2.15
N LEU A 36 -4.25 -12.69 2.38
CA LEU A 36 -4.98 -12.33 3.60
C LEU A 36 -4.89 -13.40 4.67
N GLN A 37 -4.34 -14.58 4.38
CA GLN A 37 -4.15 -15.67 5.31
C GLN A 37 -3.42 -15.23 6.60
N PRO A 38 -2.39 -14.37 6.55
CA PRO A 38 -1.72 -13.89 7.76
C PRO A 38 -2.57 -12.91 8.59
N CYS A 39 -3.64 -12.36 8.01
CA CYS A 39 -4.51 -11.38 8.64
C CYS A 39 -5.75 -12.06 9.25
N SER A 40 -6.17 -11.59 10.41
CA SER A 40 -7.46 -11.94 11.02
C SER A 40 -8.64 -11.28 10.29
N SER A 41 -9.85 -11.81 10.47
CA SER A 41 -11.09 -11.15 9.99
C SER A 41 -11.25 -9.73 10.55
N ALA A 42 -10.84 -9.49 11.79
CA ALA A 42 -10.92 -8.15 12.38
C ALA A 42 -10.02 -7.15 11.63
N GLU A 43 -8.81 -7.57 11.26
CA GLU A 43 -7.87 -6.75 10.48
C GLU A 43 -8.38 -6.46 9.06
N VAL A 44 -8.96 -7.47 8.40
CA VAL A 44 -9.56 -7.27 7.07
C VAL A 44 -10.74 -6.30 7.14
N ARG A 45 -11.63 -6.45 8.11
CA ARG A 45 -12.77 -5.51 8.31
C ARG A 45 -12.31 -4.10 8.61
N GLU A 46 -11.30 -3.96 9.46
CA GLU A 46 -10.71 -2.65 9.77
C GLU A 46 -10.14 -1.99 8.51
N SER A 47 -9.46 -2.78 7.67
CA SER A 47 -8.92 -2.33 6.38
C SER A 47 -10.03 -1.89 5.42
N VAL A 48 -11.15 -2.62 5.39
CA VAL A 48 -12.33 -2.24 4.61
C VAL A 48 -12.93 -0.93 5.11
N LEU A 49 -13.09 -0.76 6.41
CA LEU A 49 -13.62 0.48 6.98
C LEU A 49 -12.70 1.68 6.72
N LEU A 50 -11.39 1.46 6.77
CA LEU A 50 -10.39 2.46 6.42
C LEU A 50 -10.46 2.79 4.93
N ALA A 51 -10.56 1.79 4.06
CA ALA A 51 -10.71 1.96 2.62
C ALA A 51 -11.96 2.75 2.23
N LEU A 52 -13.08 2.53 2.92
CA LEU A 52 -14.29 3.34 2.71
C LEU A 52 -14.04 4.80 3.06
N THR A 53 -13.35 5.06 4.17
CA THR A 53 -13.03 6.43 4.62
C THR A 53 -12.06 7.12 3.68
N LEU A 54 -11.04 6.40 3.20
CA LEU A 54 -10.10 6.92 2.22
C LEU A 54 -10.79 7.14 0.88
N GLY A 55 -11.59 6.18 0.41
CA GLY A 55 -12.36 6.30 -0.82
C GLY A 55 -13.28 7.51 -0.84
N GLU A 56 -13.98 7.77 0.26
CA GLU A 56 -14.79 9.01 0.42
C GLU A 56 -13.94 10.28 0.28
N ALA A 57 -12.72 10.29 0.82
CA ALA A 57 -11.81 11.44 0.70
C ALA A 57 -11.26 11.65 -0.73
N TYR A 58 -11.33 10.62 -1.58
CA TYR A 58 -10.92 10.64 -2.99
C TYR A 58 -12.11 10.53 -3.95
N ASP A 59 -13.32 10.89 -3.49
CA ASP A 59 -14.55 10.92 -4.29
C ASP A 59 -14.90 9.58 -4.98
N LEU A 60 -14.52 8.44 -4.37
CA LEU A 60 -15.00 7.12 -4.80
C LEU A 60 -16.46 6.95 -4.34
N THR A 61 -17.39 7.04 -5.29
CA THR A 61 -18.83 7.10 -5.00
C THR A 61 -19.55 5.80 -5.32
N LEU A 62 -18.94 4.95 -6.15
CA LEU A 62 -19.53 3.68 -6.58
C LEU A 62 -18.98 2.53 -5.76
N ARG A 63 -19.86 1.57 -5.43
CA ARG A 63 -19.46 0.33 -4.77
C ARG A 63 -18.38 -0.43 -5.57
N SER A 64 -18.45 -0.44 -6.90
CA SER A 64 -17.43 -1.06 -7.74
C SER A 64 -16.06 -0.40 -7.61
N GLU A 65 -16.00 0.92 -7.46
CA GLU A 65 -14.74 1.66 -7.29
C GLU A 65 -14.06 1.27 -5.96
N ILE A 66 -14.84 1.17 -4.88
CA ILE A 66 -14.35 0.70 -3.58
C ILE A 66 -13.79 -0.72 -3.67
N PHE A 67 -14.46 -1.63 -4.37
CA PHE A 67 -13.98 -3.01 -4.51
C PHE A 67 -12.70 -3.09 -5.35
N ILE A 68 -12.58 -2.27 -6.39
CA ILE A 68 -11.35 -2.15 -7.19
C ILE A 68 -10.23 -1.57 -6.31
N TYR A 69 -10.50 -0.49 -5.60
CA TYR A 69 -9.54 0.12 -4.67
C TYR A 69 -9.06 -0.89 -3.61
N LEU A 70 -9.96 -1.64 -2.99
CA LEU A 70 -9.63 -2.69 -2.02
C LEU A 70 -8.80 -3.82 -2.63
N SER A 71 -9.14 -4.24 -3.85
CA SER A 71 -8.34 -5.23 -4.60
C SER A 71 -6.91 -4.74 -4.81
N CYS A 72 -6.75 -3.46 -5.14
CA CYS A 72 -5.43 -2.83 -5.29
C CYS A 72 -4.71 -2.73 -3.95
N ALA A 73 -5.42 -2.39 -2.87
CA ALA A 73 -4.87 -2.27 -1.54
C ALA A 73 -4.30 -3.59 -1.01
N CYS A 74 -4.95 -4.72 -1.29
CA CYS A 74 -4.42 -6.06 -0.99
C CYS A 74 -3.07 -6.36 -1.66
N VAL A 75 -2.68 -5.56 -2.65
CA VAL A 75 -1.44 -5.72 -3.40
C VAL A 75 -0.41 -4.64 -3.07
N CYS A 76 -0.87 -3.41 -2.88
CA CYS A 76 -0.02 -2.22 -2.85
C CYS A 76 0.06 -1.55 -1.48
N GLY A 77 -0.83 -1.94 -0.57
CA GLY A 77 -1.18 -1.20 0.64
C GLY A 77 -2.36 -0.24 0.41
N LEU A 78 -3.08 0.07 1.48
CA LEU A 78 -4.27 0.93 1.47
C LEU A 78 -3.97 2.37 1.00
N TYR A 79 -2.81 2.92 1.33
CA TYR A 79 -2.49 4.33 1.06
C TYR A 79 -1.96 4.58 -0.36
N LEU A 80 -2.50 3.88 -1.36
CA LEU A 80 -2.06 3.93 -2.76
C LEU A 80 -2.07 5.34 -3.39
N PHE A 81 -2.96 6.23 -2.97
CA PHE A 81 -2.98 7.62 -3.46
C PHE A 81 -1.86 8.49 -2.90
N GLU A 82 -1.36 8.16 -1.70
CA GLU A 82 -0.28 8.88 -1.03
C GLU A 82 1.09 8.26 -1.33
N ASP A 83 1.12 7.08 -1.95
CA ASP A 83 2.33 6.33 -2.21
C ASP A 83 3.01 6.78 -3.52
N PRO A 84 4.24 7.33 -3.46
CA PRO A 84 4.97 7.73 -4.66
C PRO A 84 5.22 6.59 -5.66
N ARG A 85 5.20 5.34 -5.20
CA ARG A 85 5.32 4.15 -6.07
C ARG A 85 4.09 3.95 -6.95
N CYS A 86 2.93 4.46 -6.53
CA CYS A 86 1.64 4.24 -7.17
C CYS A 86 1.18 5.45 -7.99
N GLN A 87 1.85 6.60 -7.90
CA GLN A 87 1.44 7.83 -8.60
C GLN A 87 1.19 7.61 -10.09
N TRP A 88 2.08 6.90 -10.78
CA TRP A 88 1.95 6.61 -12.23
C TRP A 88 0.62 5.94 -12.61
N LEU A 89 -0.02 5.18 -11.70
CA LEU A 89 -1.30 4.50 -11.96
C LEU A 89 -2.43 5.47 -12.28
N PHE A 90 -2.35 6.70 -11.75
CA PHE A 90 -3.41 7.69 -11.86
C PHE A 90 -3.09 8.75 -12.92
N HIS A 91 -1.94 8.66 -13.60
CA HIS A 91 -1.58 9.60 -14.67
C HIS A 91 -1.86 8.99 -16.05
N GLU A 92 -2.54 9.75 -16.91
CA GLU A 92 -2.69 9.41 -18.34
C GLU A 92 -1.33 9.45 -19.07
N VAL A 93 -0.41 10.31 -18.61
CA VAL A 93 0.98 10.37 -19.06
C VAL A 93 1.87 10.54 -17.82
N PRO A 94 2.58 9.49 -17.36
CA PRO A 94 3.46 9.57 -16.21
C PRO A 94 4.69 10.42 -16.56
N ALA A 95 4.69 11.70 -16.15
CA ALA A 95 5.80 12.62 -16.32
C ALA A 95 6.23 13.22 -14.96
N PRO A 96 7.55 13.32 -14.66
CA PRO A 96 8.05 13.88 -13.41
C PRO A 96 7.60 15.31 -13.10
N GLU A 97 7.27 16.10 -14.13
CA GLU A 97 6.74 17.47 -13.98
C GLU A 97 5.27 17.56 -13.56
N ASN A 98 4.50 16.46 -13.63
CA ASN A 98 3.05 16.45 -13.37
C ASN A 98 2.65 15.82 -12.01
N LEU A 99 3.62 15.56 -11.13
CA LEU A 99 3.44 14.86 -9.85
C LEU A 99 2.47 15.56 -8.88
N ALA A 100 2.25 16.86 -9.04
CA ALA A 100 1.39 17.66 -8.16
C ALA A 100 -0.09 17.65 -8.59
N ALA A 101 -0.43 17.05 -9.73
CA ALA A 101 -1.73 17.24 -10.37
C ALA A 101 -2.40 15.91 -10.73
N VAL A 102 -2.79 15.08 -9.76
CA VAL A 102 -3.91 14.12 -9.95
C VAL A 102 -4.63 13.85 -8.64
N THR A 103 -5.95 14.06 -8.65
CA THR A 103 -6.91 13.43 -7.71
C THR A 103 -8.13 12.90 -8.47
N ASN A 104 -7.96 12.37 -9.68
CA ASN A 104 -9.04 11.68 -10.37
C ASN A 104 -8.65 10.20 -10.51
N PHE A 105 -9.16 9.37 -9.60
CA PHE A 105 -9.17 7.93 -9.80
C PHE A 105 -10.03 7.62 -11.03
N ASN A 106 -9.40 7.52 -12.19
CA ASN A 106 -10.06 7.15 -13.44
C ASN A 106 -9.81 5.66 -13.70
N LEU A 107 -10.88 4.86 -13.68
CA LEU A 107 -10.84 3.42 -13.94
C LEU A 107 -10.27 3.07 -15.31
N ASP A 108 -10.50 3.90 -16.33
CA ASP A 108 -9.97 3.67 -17.67
C ASP A 108 -8.46 3.91 -17.72
N THR A 109 -7.98 4.98 -17.09
CA THR A 109 -6.54 5.24 -16.93
C THR A 109 -5.87 4.12 -16.13
N PHE A 110 -6.50 3.70 -15.03
CA PHE A 110 -6.01 2.61 -14.20
C PHE A 110 -5.97 1.28 -14.97
N ALA A 111 -7.03 0.91 -15.68
CA ALA A 111 -7.10 -0.32 -16.47
C ALA A 111 -6.13 -0.30 -17.66
N HIS A 112 -5.98 0.84 -18.33
CA HIS A 112 -4.99 1.04 -19.38
C HIS A 112 -3.57 0.81 -18.85
N ASN A 113 -3.25 1.47 -17.74
CA ASN A 113 -1.98 1.37 -17.05
C ASN A 113 -1.73 -0.02 -16.47
N LEU A 114 -2.74 -0.81 -16.10
CA LEU A 114 -2.56 -2.21 -15.68
C LEU A 114 -2.38 -3.19 -16.84
N GLY A 115 -2.98 -2.90 -17.99
CA GLY A 115 -3.10 -3.83 -19.11
C GLY A 115 -1.83 -4.06 -19.94
N GLU A 116 -0.76 -3.31 -19.71
CA GLU A 116 0.50 -3.56 -20.41
C GLU A 116 1.18 -4.82 -19.84
N ALA A 117 1.50 -5.80 -20.70
CA ALA A 117 2.16 -7.06 -20.33
C ALA A 117 3.37 -6.97 -19.36
N PRO A 118 4.24 -5.94 -19.41
CA PRO A 118 5.31 -5.79 -18.42
C PRO A 118 4.87 -5.30 -17.02
N ILE A 119 3.64 -4.81 -16.87
CA ILE A 119 3.10 -4.21 -15.64
C ILE A 119 2.47 -5.24 -14.70
N ALA A 120 2.03 -6.39 -15.24
CA ALA A 120 1.58 -7.53 -14.43
C ALA A 120 2.59 -7.94 -13.35
N GLY A 121 3.90 -7.73 -13.57
CA GLY A 121 4.95 -7.99 -12.59
C GLY A 121 5.24 -6.85 -11.59
N PHE A 122 4.67 -5.65 -11.77
CA PHE A 122 4.85 -4.51 -10.84
C PHE A 122 4.18 -4.77 -9.49
N PHE A 123 3.02 -5.43 -9.59
CA PHE A 123 2.16 -5.90 -8.52
C PHE A 123 2.48 -7.35 -8.18
N ALA A 124 3.77 -7.66 -8.03
CA ALA A 124 4.32 -9.00 -7.79
C ALA A 124 3.42 -9.88 -6.90
N ASP A 125 3.56 -11.20 -7.07
CA ASP A 125 2.93 -12.20 -6.21
C ASP A 125 3.11 -11.87 -4.72
N ASP A 126 2.21 -12.41 -3.89
CA ASP A 126 2.01 -12.10 -2.47
C ASP A 126 3.18 -11.34 -1.78
N PRO A 127 3.01 -10.04 -1.41
CA PRO A 127 4.08 -9.26 -0.80
C PRO A 127 4.53 -9.81 0.55
N PHE A 128 3.75 -10.70 1.19
CA PHE A 128 4.17 -11.42 2.40
C PHE A 128 5.11 -12.59 2.09
N ASP A 129 5.06 -13.17 0.90
CA ASP A 129 5.91 -14.30 0.55
C ASP A 129 7.37 -13.87 0.41
N GLY A 130 8.25 -14.55 1.14
CA GLY A 130 9.70 -14.28 1.12
C GLY A 130 10.13 -12.87 1.53
N HIS A 131 9.25 -12.03 2.10
CA HIS A 131 9.56 -10.61 2.38
C HIS A 131 10.76 -10.45 3.33
N GLU A 132 10.84 -11.25 4.40
CA GLU A 132 11.98 -11.23 5.32
C GLU A 132 13.28 -11.57 4.60
N ALA A 133 13.28 -12.61 3.77
CA ALA A 133 14.46 -13.05 3.01
C ALA A 133 14.92 -11.98 2.02
N SER A 134 13.97 -11.34 1.33
CA SER A 134 14.20 -10.24 0.39
C SER A 134 14.80 -9.01 1.09
N VAL A 135 14.24 -8.61 2.23
CA VAL A 135 14.76 -7.50 3.03
C VAL A 135 16.14 -7.81 3.60
N LEU A 136 16.35 -9.01 4.15
CA LEU A 136 17.66 -9.43 4.66
C LEU A 136 18.72 -9.54 3.56
N ALA A 137 18.34 -9.89 2.33
CA ALA A 137 19.23 -9.86 1.18
C ALA A 137 19.62 -8.41 0.83
N ALA A 138 18.65 -7.50 0.75
CA ALA A 138 18.90 -6.09 0.51
C ALA A 138 19.76 -5.44 1.61
N GLU A 139 19.51 -5.75 2.89
CA GLU A 139 20.33 -5.27 4.00
C GLU A 139 21.79 -5.74 3.89
N ARG A 140 22.03 -6.99 3.48
CA ARG A 140 23.38 -7.51 3.26
C ARG A 140 24.09 -6.78 2.12
N GLU A 141 23.36 -6.47 1.04
CA GLU A 141 23.90 -5.71 -0.07
C GLU A 141 24.24 -4.26 0.32
N LEU A 142 23.40 -3.63 1.13
CA LEU A 142 23.63 -2.26 1.62
C LEU A 142 24.83 -2.12 2.55
N ARG A 143 25.35 -3.22 3.11
CA ARG A 143 26.59 -3.23 3.90
C ARG A 143 27.86 -3.24 3.04
N ARG A 144 27.74 -3.45 1.72
CA ARG A 144 28.90 -3.46 0.81
C ARG A 144 29.40 -2.03 0.53
N PRO A 145 30.70 -1.81 0.38
CA PRO A 145 31.24 -0.50 -0.01
C PRO A 145 30.63 -0.01 -1.34
N GLY A 146 30.13 1.22 -1.37
CA GLY A 146 29.53 1.82 -2.57
C GLY A 146 28.10 1.38 -2.88
N ALA A 147 27.46 0.60 -2.01
CA ALA A 147 26.05 0.27 -2.14
C ALA A 147 25.16 1.51 -1.94
N VAL A 148 24.07 1.58 -2.71
CA VAL A 148 23.09 2.68 -2.64
C VAL A 148 21.69 2.10 -2.48
N MET A 149 20.87 2.74 -1.62
CA MET A 149 19.49 2.33 -1.35
C MET A 149 18.69 2.12 -2.64
N ALA A 150 18.81 3.06 -3.58
CA ALA A 150 18.14 2.99 -4.87
C ALA A 150 18.33 1.65 -5.59
N ARG A 151 19.56 1.12 -5.64
CA ARG A 151 19.84 -0.16 -6.31
C ARG A 151 19.29 -1.35 -5.54
N ALA A 152 19.32 -1.30 -4.20
CA ALA A 152 18.74 -2.36 -3.38
C ALA A 152 17.23 -2.45 -3.59
N LEU A 153 16.53 -1.31 -3.64
CA LEU A 153 15.09 -1.24 -3.91
C LEU A 153 14.75 -1.80 -5.29
N LEU A 154 15.46 -1.38 -6.34
CA LEU A 154 15.25 -1.89 -7.69
C LEU A 154 15.53 -3.41 -7.79
N ALA A 155 16.54 -3.91 -7.08
CA ALA A 155 16.86 -5.34 -7.06
C ALA A 155 15.80 -6.19 -6.35
N MET A 156 15.11 -5.65 -5.33
CA MET A 156 14.00 -6.34 -4.66
C MET A 156 12.79 -6.53 -5.59
N THR A 157 12.60 -5.63 -6.55
CA THR A 157 11.48 -5.69 -7.50
C THR A 157 11.90 -5.19 -8.89
N PRO A 158 12.64 -6.00 -9.68
CA PRO A 158 13.21 -5.54 -10.96
C PRO A 158 12.16 -5.08 -11.97
N ALA A 159 10.94 -5.62 -11.90
CA ALA A 159 9.81 -5.18 -12.72
C ALA A 159 9.52 -3.67 -12.59
N ARG A 160 9.85 -3.05 -11.44
CA ARG A 160 9.63 -1.63 -11.17
C ARG A 160 10.65 -0.70 -11.84
N GLU A 161 11.80 -1.20 -12.28
CA GLU A 161 12.88 -0.36 -12.84
C GLU A 161 12.44 0.47 -14.05
N ARG A 162 11.56 -0.08 -14.88
CA ARG A 162 11.06 0.60 -16.09
C ARG A 162 10.01 1.67 -15.80
N LEU A 163 9.34 1.59 -14.65
CA LEU A 163 8.20 2.43 -14.28
C LEU A 163 8.57 3.51 -13.27
N VAL A 164 9.63 3.27 -12.50
CA VAL A 164 10.10 4.21 -11.48
C VAL A 164 11.25 5.01 -12.07
N ALA A 165 10.94 6.16 -12.64
CA ALA A 165 11.98 7.14 -12.99
C ALA A 165 12.73 7.61 -11.71
N THR A 166 13.99 8.00 -11.86
CA THR A 166 14.85 8.51 -10.76
C THR A 166 14.17 9.55 -9.84
N PRO A 167 13.32 10.48 -10.36
CA PRO A 167 12.56 11.40 -9.52
C PRO A 167 11.56 10.70 -8.57
N HIS A 168 10.83 9.69 -9.03
CA HIS A 168 9.89 8.93 -8.19
C HIS A 168 10.61 8.17 -7.08
N LEU A 169 11.78 7.60 -7.38
CA LEU A 169 12.59 6.90 -6.37
C LEU A 169 13.13 7.88 -5.31
N THR A 170 13.55 9.07 -5.73
CA THR A 170 14.01 10.12 -4.82
C THR A 170 12.88 10.62 -3.93
N GLN A 171 11.70 10.84 -4.51
CA GLN A 171 10.50 11.22 -3.77
C GLN A 171 10.06 10.12 -2.80
N PHE A 172 10.02 8.86 -3.24
CA PHE A 172 9.75 7.71 -2.37
C PHE A 172 10.71 7.68 -1.18
N LEU A 173 12.02 7.80 -1.41
CA LEU A 173 13.01 7.79 -0.33
C LEU A 173 12.82 8.95 0.64
N SER A 174 12.46 10.14 0.15
CA SER A 174 12.17 11.29 0.98
C SER A 174 10.95 11.03 1.88
N VAL A 175 9.83 10.58 1.29
CA VAL A 175 8.58 10.31 2.01
C VAL A 175 8.76 9.17 3.01
N ALA A 176 9.41 8.07 2.60
CA ALA A 176 9.65 6.92 3.48
C ALA A 176 10.54 7.29 4.68
N ARG A 177 11.54 8.16 4.50
CA ARG A 177 12.37 8.66 5.61
C ARG A 177 11.56 9.52 6.56
N GLU A 178 10.79 10.46 6.02
CA GLU A 178 9.95 11.34 6.83
C GLU A 178 8.96 10.52 7.68
N HIS A 179 8.31 9.52 7.08
CA HIS A 179 7.44 8.63 7.84
C HIS A 179 8.20 7.83 8.90
N ALA A 180 9.33 7.21 8.56
CA ALA A 180 10.15 6.47 9.53
C ALA A 180 10.56 7.33 10.73
N GLU A 181 10.96 8.58 10.49
CA GLU A 181 11.33 9.55 11.52
C GLU A 181 10.15 9.91 12.42
N ARG A 182 8.93 10.08 11.87
CA ARG A 182 7.72 10.28 12.68
C ARG A 182 7.42 9.10 13.61
N HIS A 183 7.84 7.89 13.24
CA HIS A 183 7.75 6.70 14.09
C HIS A 183 8.97 6.52 15.01
N GLY A 184 9.91 7.47 15.03
CA GLY A 184 11.09 7.41 15.89
C GLY A 184 12.16 6.41 15.46
N LEU A 185 12.12 5.94 14.21
CA LEU A 185 13.01 4.88 13.72
C LEU A 185 14.36 5.45 13.29
N GLY A 186 15.45 4.87 13.80
CA GLY A 186 16.83 5.23 13.45
C GLY A 186 17.66 4.05 12.98
N GLY A 187 18.88 4.31 12.50
CA GLY A 187 19.89 3.29 12.21
C GLY A 187 19.41 2.14 11.33
N GLN A 188 19.48 0.91 11.85
CA GLN A 188 19.04 -0.29 11.13
C GLN A 188 17.51 -0.33 10.94
N ALA A 189 16.74 0.14 11.92
CA ALA A 189 15.28 0.18 11.84
C ALA A 189 14.80 1.11 10.73
N LEU A 190 15.44 2.28 10.54
CA LEU A 190 15.18 3.17 9.41
C LEU A 190 15.43 2.49 8.06
N THR A 191 16.55 1.78 7.94
CA THR A 191 16.88 1.04 6.71
C THR A 191 15.83 -0.03 6.41
N ARG A 192 15.48 -0.84 7.41
CA ARG A 192 14.46 -1.89 7.28
C ARG A 192 13.09 -1.31 6.94
N TYR A 193 12.72 -0.20 7.57
CA TYR A 193 11.47 0.51 7.26
C TYR A 193 11.40 0.88 5.78
N ILE A 194 12.44 1.48 5.22
CA ILE A 194 12.47 1.89 3.81
C ILE A 194 12.31 0.67 2.88
N LEU A 195 12.97 -0.45 3.20
CA LEU A 195 12.88 -1.68 2.41
C LEU A 195 11.47 -2.31 2.49
N LEU A 196 10.84 -2.30 3.67
CA LEU A 196 9.48 -2.78 3.84
C LEU A 196 8.45 -1.85 3.18
N ALA A 197 8.62 -0.53 3.33
CA ALA A 197 7.81 0.47 2.64
C ALA A 197 7.87 0.31 1.12
N TRP A 198 8.97 -0.20 0.59
CA TRP A 198 9.08 -0.49 -0.84
C TRP A 198 8.24 -1.68 -1.30
N LEU A 199 7.94 -2.62 -0.40
CA LEU A 199 7.06 -3.76 -0.67
C LEU A 199 5.60 -3.39 -0.38
N PHE A 200 5.33 -2.89 0.83
CA PHE A 200 3.99 -2.74 1.39
C PHE A 200 3.43 -1.31 1.34
N GLY A 201 4.26 -0.33 1.02
CA GLY A 201 3.89 1.08 0.90
C GLY A 201 4.37 1.96 2.02
N VAL A 202 4.50 3.25 1.70
CA VAL A 202 5.11 4.25 2.60
C VAL A 202 4.38 4.43 3.93
N ARG A 203 3.12 3.98 4.02
CA ARG A 203 2.30 4.01 5.24
C ARG A 203 1.89 2.63 5.71
N PHE A 204 2.64 1.58 5.38
CA PHE A 204 2.30 0.20 5.76
C PHE A 204 2.09 0.02 7.27
N VAL A 205 2.73 0.82 8.11
CA VAL A 205 2.55 0.77 9.57
C VAL A 205 1.17 1.23 10.04
N ASP A 206 0.46 2.02 9.22
CA ASP A 206 -0.91 2.47 9.44
C ASP A 206 -1.94 1.56 8.74
N ASP A 207 -1.47 0.54 8.01
CA ASP A 207 -2.30 -0.39 7.25
C ASP A 207 -2.56 -1.67 8.09
N PRO A 208 -3.82 -1.96 8.46
CA PRO A 208 -4.11 -3.15 9.26
C PRO A 208 -3.73 -4.46 8.57
N LEU A 209 -3.72 -4.52 7.22
CA LEU A 209 -3.27 -5.69 6.48
C LEU A 209 -1.78 -5.95 6.69
N CYS A 210 -0.98 -4.92 6.99
CA CYS A 210 0.47 -5.03 7.14
C CYS A 210 0.91 -5.31 8.59
N ARG A 211 -0.02 -5.51 9.53
CA ARG A 211 0.28 -5.88 10.93
C ARG A 211 1.21 -7.09 11.08
N PRO A 212 1.09 -8.16 10.27
CA PRO A 212 1.98 -9.32 10.35
C PRO A 212 3.46 -8.98 10.13
N VAL A 213 3.77 -7.87 9.45
CA VAL A 213 5.14 -7.41 9.14
C VAL A 213 5.78 -6.64 10.31
N LEU A 214 4.95 -6.01 11.16
CA LEU A 214 5.45 -5.10 12.21
C LEU A 214 6.42 -5.74 13.21
N PRO A 215 6.26 -7.01 13.63
CA PRO A 215 7.25 -7.68 14.46
C PRO A 215 8.66 -7.70 13.83
N PHE A 216 8.76 -7.94 12.53
CA PHE A 216 10.04 -7.98 11.80
C PHE A 216 10.72 -6.60 11.73
N LEU A 217 9.92 -5.54 11.60
CA LEU A 217 10.40 -4.16 11.73
C LEU A 217 10.93 -3.88 13.15
N ARG A 218 10.14 -4.19 14.18
CA ARG A 218 10.48 -3.93 15.60
C ARG A 218 11.75 -4.67 16.04
N ALA A 219 12.00 -5.86 15.50
CA ALA A 219 13.23 -6.60 15.77
C ALA A 219 14.50 -5.84 15.34
N ALA A 220 14.43 -4.93 14.36
CA ALA A 220 15.57 -4.08 13.99
C ALA A 220 15.83 -2.94 14.98
N ASP A 221 14.80 -2.51 15.72
CA ASP A 221 14.86 -1.39 16.65
C ASP A 221 15.45 -1.81 18.00
N ALA A 222 15.28 -3.08 18.37
CA ALA A 222 15.82 -3.65 19.61
C ALA A 222 17.36 -3.80 19.62
N GLY A 223 18.04 -3.58 18.49
CA GLY A 223 19.47 -3.86 18.34
C GLY A 223 19.80 -5.36 18.43
N PRO A 224 21.05 -5.78 18.16
CA PRO A 224 21.44 -7.17 18.39
C PRO A 224 21.33 -7.48 19.89
N THR A 225 20.44 -8.39 20.27
CA THR A 225 20.52 -9.06 21.58
C THR A 225 21.86 -9.79 21.63
N THR A 226 22.81 -9.21 22.36
CA THR A 226 24.11 -9.80 22.71
C THR A 226 23.97 -11.08 23.49
#